data_AF-A0A8A3PDS9-F1
#
_entry.id   AF-A0A8A3PDS9-F1
#
_cell.length_a   1.000
_cell.length_b   1.000
_cell.length_c   1.000
_cell.angle_alpha   90.00
_cell.angle_beta   90.00
_cell.angle_gamma   90.00
#
_symmetry.space_group_name_H-M   'P 1'
#
loop_
_entity.id
_entity.type
_entity.pdbx_description
1 polymer ?
#
loop_
_entity_poly.entity_id
_entity_poly.type
_entity_poly.pdbx_seq_one_letter_code
_entity_poly.pdbx_strand_id
1 'polypeptide(L)'
;MSNHCHDEHDDGGHGGHSHEGHDHSDDITPALQYSLYQHVNFDDITTLNEANSGAGKAIVKKTWAERMNEQPELESDADEQLLMHIPFTGQVKLHSILLRTSNSESAPKTLKVFINRDDLDFGAASDLRPTQEFQLSQTSEVQDIAVKRALFGKVQNLTLFVEDNYGGDVSRICYAGFKGDWMQFGKAPTNILYEAAANPSDHKVKGTNSKQMGSNIGQ
;
A
#
# COMPACT_ATOMS: atom_id res chain seq x y z
N MET A 1 11.21 -17.71 -62.22
CA MET A 1 10.71 -17.05 -63.45
C MET A 1 9.39 -16.40 -63.08
N SER A 2 9.12 -15.11 -63.20
CA SER A 2 9.86 -13.90 -63.53
C SER A 2 8.93 -12.73 -63.14
N ASN A 3 9.50 -11.64 -62.62
CA ASN A 3 9.26 -10.20 -62.90
C ASN A 3 8.00 -9.80 -63.73
N HIS A 4 7.35 -8.63 -63.63
CA HIS A 4 7.44 -7.29 -62.98
C HIS A 4 6.25 -6.49 -63.62
N CYS A 5 5.61 -5.44 -63.08
CA CYS A 5 6.03 -4.03 -63.05
C CYS A 5 4.86 -3.11 -62.59
N HIS A 6 5.22 -1.99 -61.93
CA HIS A 6 4.66 -0.61 -61.94
C HIS A 6 3.20 -0.37 -61.48
N ASP A 7 2.87 0.67 -60.72
CA ASP A 7 3.26 2.08 -60.91
C ASP A 7 3.15 2.89 -59.60
N GLU A 8 3.99 3.90 -59.49
CA GLU A 8 4.20 4.81 -58.36
C GLU A 8 3.14 5.93 -58.31
N HIS A 9 2.90 6.53 -57.14
CA HIS A 9 2.66 7.98 -57.03
C HIS A 9 3.03 8.49 -55.62
N ASP A 10 4.09 9.29 -55.63
CA ASP A 10 4.61 10.22 -54.62
C ASP A 10 3.66 11.43 -54.47
N ASP A 11 3.56 12.05 -53.29
CA ASP A 11 3.87 13.48 -53.06
C ASP A 11 3.52 13.94 -51.61
N GLY A 12 4.53 14.53 -50.93
CA GLY A 12 4.46 15.68 -50.01
C GLY A 12 3.61 15.60 -48.72
N GLY A 13 4.06 16.01 -47.52
CA GLY A 13 5.18 16.85 -47.09
C GLY A 13 4.75 17.70 -45.87
N HIS A 14 5.65 17.83 -44.89
CA HIS A 14 5.79 18.89 -43.85
C HIS A 14 5.13 18.81 -42.45
N GLY A 15 5.99 19.11 -41.46
CA GLY A 15 5.68 19.62 -40.10
C GLY A 15 5.88 18.55 -39.02
N GLY A 16 6.87 18.56 -38.13
CA GLY A 16 7.48 19.68 -37.41
C GLY A 16 6.67 19.97 -36.14
N HIS A 17 7.31 19.86 -34.97
CA HIS A 17 6.79 20.14 -33.61
C HIS A 17 6.00 19.01 -32.95
N SER A 18 6.09 18.69 -31.66
CA SER A 18 6.93 19.06 -30.52
C SER A 18 6.51 18.10 -29.40
N HIS A 19 7.40 17.84 -28.44
CA HIS A 19 7.08 17.28 -27.13
C HIS A 19 5.79 17.90 -26.54
N GLU A 20 4.87 17.07 -26.06
CA GLU A 20 3.82 17.37 -25.05
C GLU A 20 2.71 16.31 -25.18
N GLY A 21 2.42 15.42 -24.24
CA GLY A 21 2.92 15.15 -22.91
C GLY A 21 2.31 13.79 -22.59
N HIS A 22 3.15 12.76 -22.53
CA HIS A 22 2.76 11.55 -21.82
C HIS A 22 2.66 11.96 -20.35
N ASP A 23 1.43 12.25 -19.92
CA ASP A 23 1.07 12.38 -18.53
C ASP A 23 1.37 11.03 -17.87
N HIS A 24 2.56 10.90 -17.30
CA HIS A 24 2.98 9.78 -16.46
C HIS A 24 2.29 9.84 -15.08
N SER A 25 0.98 10.12 -15.04
CA SER A 25 0.18 9.82 -13.85
C SER A 25 0.06 8.31 -13.60
N ASP A 26 0.50 7.46 -14.53
CA ASP A 26 0.50 6.00 -14.41
C ASP A 26 1.70 5.41 -13.65
N ASP A 27 2.65 6.23 -13.18
CA ASP A 27 3.79 5.74 -12.38
C ASP A 27 3.48 5.60 -10.88
N ILE A 28 2.20 5.45 -10.50
CA ILE A 28 1.87 4.88 -9.20
C ILE A 28 2.27 3.41 -9.27
N THR A 29 3.44 3.07 -8.72
CA THR A 29 3.87 1.66 -8.57
C THR A 29 2.68 0.78 -8.15
N PRO A 30 2.41 -0.36 -8.81
CA PRO A 30 1.21 -1.18 -8.58
C PRO A 30 0.93 -1.55 -7.11
N ALA A 31 1.96 -1.50 -6.27
CA ALA A 31 1.86 -1.73 -4.83
C ALA A 31 1.12 -0.61 -4.06
N LEU A 32 1.15 0.63 -4.55
CA LEU A 32 0.51 1.79 -3.90
C LEU A 32 -0.97 1.93 -4.27
N GLN A 33 -1.40 1.42 -5.43
CA GLN A 33 -2.74 1.58 -5.99
C GLN A 33 -3.87 1.06 -5.07
N TYR A 34 -3.55 0.19 -4.10
CA TYR A 34 -4.50 -0.35 -3.12
C TYR A 34 -3.96 -0.29 -1.70
N SER A 35 -2.98 0.58 -1.42
CA SER A 35 -2.38 0.65 -0.09
C SER A 35 -3.39 1.11 0.96
N LEU A 36 -3.56 0.33 2.02
CA LEU A 36 -4.38 0.70 3.17
C LEU A 36 -3.60 1.46 4.25
N TYR A 37 -2.34 1.82 3.99
CA TYR A 37 -1.44 2.41 4.99
C TYR A 37 -2.05 3.62 5.72
N GLN A 38 -2.63 4.57 4.99
CA GLN A 38 -3.25 5.77 5.59
C GLN A 38 -4.55 5.47 6.36
N HIS A 39 -5.09 4.27 6.21
CA HIS A 39 -6.34 3.83 6.83
C HIS A 39 -6.11 2.91 8.02
N VAL A 40 -4.86 2.60 8.36
CA VAL A 40 -4.52 1.90 9.61
C VAL A 40 -4.56 2.91 10.76
N ASN A 41 -5.26 2.57 11.84
CA ASN A 41 -5.19 3.33 13.08
C ASN A 41 -3.95 2.85 13.86
N PHE A 42 -2.79 3.44 13.53
CA PHE A 42 -1.53 3.00 14.09
C PHE A 42 -1.44 3.16 15.60
N ASP A 43 -2.18 4.11 16.19
CA ASP A 43 -2.06 4.40 17.61
C ASP A 43 -2.69 3.35 18.50
N ASP A 44 -3.70 2.66 17.98
CA ASP A 44 -4.42 1.58 18.67
C ASP A 44 -3.92 0.19 18.27
N ILE A 45 -2.79 0.09 17.57
CA ILE A 45 -2.14 -1.22 17.33
C ILE A 45 -1.62 -1.76 18.67
N THR A 46 -2.03 -2.97 19.00
CA THR A 46 -1.48 -3.72 20.14
C THR A 46 -0.79 -4.98 19.64
N THR A 47 0.24 -5.40 20.35
CA THR A 47 1.00 -6.62 20.04
C THR A 47 1.33 -7.35 21.33
N LEU A 48 0.95 -8.61 21.41
CA LEU A 48 1.26 -9.49 22.53
C LEU A 48 2.53 -10.28 22.22
N ASN A 49 3.31 -10.54 23.26
CA ASN A 49 4.60 -11.24 23.21
C ASN A 49 5.66 -10.55 22.33
N GLU A 50 5.66 -9.21 22.23
CA GLU A 50 6.77 -8.48 21.58
C GLU A 50 7.91 -8.23 22.59
N ALA A 51 9.15 -8.55 22.21
CA ALA A 51 10.34 -8.33 23.05
C ALA A 51 10.61 -6.84 23.30
N ASN A 52 10.36 -6.02 22.28
CA ASN A 52 10.49 -4.58 22.35
C ASN A 52 9.11 -3.93 22.26
N SER A 53 8.70 -3.19 23.30
CA SER A 53 7.39 -2.55 23.33
C SER A 53 7.20 -1.59 22.15
N GLY A 54 6.09 -1.74 21.44
CA GLY A 54 5.73 -0.97 20.26
C GLY A 54 6.40 -1.42 18.96
N ALA A 55 7.14 -2.53 18.94
CA ALA A 55 7.79 -3.04 17.75
C ALA A 55 6.78 -3.48 16.68
N GLY A 56 5.67 -4.12 17.07
CA GLY A 56 4.61 -4.50 16.14
C GLY A 56 3.97 -3.28 15.45
N LYS A 57 3.74 -2.21 16.22
CA LYS A 57 3.32 -0.91 15.68
C LYS A 57 4.38 -0.32 14.75
N ALA A 58 5.66 -0.43 15.10
CA ALA A 58 6.77 0.14 14.33
C ALA A 58 6.94 -0.51 12.96
N ILE A 59 6.80 -1.85 12.85
CA ILE A 59 6.89 -2.55 11.56
C ILE A 59 5.71 -2.25 10.62
N VAL A 60 4.54 -1.94 11.18
CA VAL A 60 3.34 -1.54 10.42
C VAL A 60 3.43 -0.08 9.98
N LYS A 61 4.12 0.77 10.75
CA LYS A 61 4.40 2.18 10.40
C LYS A 61 5.47 2.35 9.33
N LYS A 62 6.18 1.29 8.92
CA LYS A 62 7.08 1.38 7.76
C LYS A 62 6.24 1.66 6.51
N THR A 63 6.66 2.65 5.74
CA THR A 63 6.05 2.90 4.43
C THR A 63 6.46 1.84 3.41
N TRP A 64 5.81 1.81 2.25
CA TRP A 64 6.22 0.94 1.14
C TRP A 64 7.69 1.18 0.72
N ALA A 65 8.19 2.42 0.81
CA ALA A 65 9.58 2.73 0.50
C ALA A 65 10.56 2.10 1.50
N GLU A 66 10.17 2.03 2.77
CA GLU A 66 10.99 1.52 3.88
C GLU A 66 10.84 0.02 4.12
N ARG A 67 9.96 -0.67 3.36
CA ARG A 67 9.69 -2.12 3.53
C ARG A 67 10.94 -2.99 3.49
N MET A 68 11.98 -2.53 2.76
CA MET A 68 13.24 -3.25 2.62
C MET A 68 14.25 -2.94 3.75
N ASN A 69 13.94 -2.01 4.65
CA ASN A 69 14.76 -1.75 5.83
C ASN A 69 14.61 -2.90 6.82
N GLU A 70 15.73 -3.37 7.38
CA GLU A 70 15.74 -4.42 8.40
C GLU A 70 15.10 -3.90 9.70
N GLN A 71 15.49 -2.70 10.13
CA GLN A 71 14.98 -2.06 11.34
C GLN A 71 13.91 -1.00 11.07
N PRO A 72 12.95 -0.78 11.99
CA PRO A 72 12.68 -1.60 13.20
C PRO A 72 12.18 -3.01 12.84
N GLU A 73 12.45 -4.01 13.69
CA GLU A 73 11.86 -5.35 13.58
C GLU A 73 10.99 -5.68 14.78
N LEU A 74 10.01 -6.56 14.57
CA LEU A 74 9.24 -7.21 15.61
C LEU A 74 9.87 -8.58 15.89
N GLU A 75 10.29 -8.78 17.12
CA GLU A 75 10.80 -10.05 17.66
C GLU A 75 9.89 -10.49 18.81
N SER A 76 9.61 -11.78 18.91
CA SER A 76 8.87 -12.32 20.06
C SER A 76 9.74 -12.47 21.31
N ASP A 77 9.15 -12.35 22.50
CA ASP A 77 9.89 -12.31 23.77
C ASP A 77 10.15 -13.69 24.38
N ALA A 78 9.09 -14.50 24.52
CA ALA A 78 9.16 -15.75 25.30
C ALA A 78 9.26 -17.03 24.45
N ASP A 79 8.58 -17.05 23.31
CA ASP A 79 8.43 -18.20 22.41
C ASP A 79 8.15 -17.69 20.99
N GLU A 80 7.90 -18.58 20.03
CA GLU A 80 7.65 -18.24 18.63
C GLU A 80 6.33 -17.50 18.36
N GLN A 81 5.42 -17.40 19.32
CA GLN A 81 4.08 -16.89 19.09
C GLN A 81 4.02 -15.37 19.11
N LEU A 82 3.29 -14.77 18.17
CA LEU A 82 3.01 -13.33 18.14
C LEU A 82 1.54 -13.09 17.85
N LEU A 83 0.91 -12.18 18.57
CA LEU A 83 -0.48 -11.79 18.31
C LEU A 83 -0.58 -10.27 18.15
N MET A 84 -0.85 -9.83 16.93
CA MET A 84 -0.98 -8.41 16.59
C MET A 84 -2.44 -8.07 16.32
N HIS A 85 -2.95 -7.03 16.96
CA HIS A 85 -4.26 -6.45 16.67
C HIS A 85 -4.08 -5.13 15.91
N ILE A 86 -4.66 -5.04 14.71
CA ILE A 86 -4.52 -3.92 13.80
C ILE A 86 -5.91 -3.34 13.47
N PRO A 87 -6.32 -2.25 14.13
CA PRO A 87 -7.54 -1.54 13.79
C PRO A 87 -7.37 -0.68 12.54
N PHE A 88 -8.43 -0.58 11.74
CA PHE A 88 -8.55 0.38 10.64
C PHE A 88 -9.44 1.55 11.05
N THR A 89 -9.29 2.69 10.39
CA THR A 89 -10.10 3.90 10.60
C THR A 89 -11.48 3.84 9.97
N GLY A 90 -11.82 2.74 9.29
CA GLY A 90 -13.09 2.52 8.62
C GLY A 90 -13.25 1.06 8.18
N GLN A 91 -14.24 0.79 7.34
CA GLN A 91 -14.45 -0.56 6.82
C GLN A 91 -13.57 -0.78 5.59
N VAL A 92 -12.74 -1.82 5.60
CA VAL A 92 -11.91 -2.21 4.48
C VAL A 92 -12.37 -3.53 3.87
N LYS A 93 -12.24 -3.62 2.55
CA LYS A 93 -12.27 -4.87 1.80
C LYS A 93 -10.83 -5.30 1.55
N LEU A 94 -10.32 -6.22 2.37
CA LEU A 94 -8.93 -6.65 2.30
C LEU A 94 -8.71 -7.51 1.05
N HIS A 95 -7.64 -7.21 0.32
CA HIS A 95 -7.18 -7.95 -0.86
C HIS A 95 -5.99 -8.85 -0.53
N SER A 96 -5.02 -8.32 0.20
CA SER A 96 -3.85 -9.08 0.63
C SER A 96 -3.14 -8.46 1.82
N ILE A 97 -2.32 -9.28 2.46
CA ILE A 97 -1.40 -8.91 3.54
C ILE A 97 0.01 -9.00 2.97
N LEU A 98 0.79 -7.95 3.14
CA LEU A 98 2.19 -7.89 2.74
C LEU A 98 3.05 -8.14 3.97
N LEU A 99 3.79 -9.25 3.99
CA LEU A 99 4.72 -9.53 5.08
C LEU A 99 6.14 -9.62 4.54
N ARG A 100 7.08 -9.03 5.28
CA ARG A 100 8.50 -9.32 5.08
C ARG A 100 9.10 -9.82 6.38
N THR A 101 9.84 -10.89 6.26
CA THR A 101 10.51 -11.60 7.33
C THR A 101 12.00 -11.72 6.98
N SER A 102 12.75 -12.53 7.73
CA SER A 102 14.10 -12.96 7.32
C SER A 102 14.05 -14.35 6.68
N ASN A 103 15.08 -14.73 5.93
CA ASN A 103 15.27 -16.12 5.50
C ASN A 103 16.03 -16.90 6.58
N SER A 104 15.42 -17.04 7.76
CA SER A 104 16.00 -17.72 8.93
C SER A 104 14.97 -18.65 9.57
N GLU A 105 15.40 -19.46 10.55
CA GLU A 105 14.51 -20.33 11.32
C GLU A 105 13.47 -19.52 12.13
N SER A 106 13.77 -18.26 12.45
CA SER A 106 12.84 -17.30 13.08
C SER A 106 11.78 -16.74 12.13
N ALA A 107 11.74 -17.13 10.86
CA ALA A 107 10.68 -16.69 9.96
C ALA A 107 9.33 -17.33 10.37
N PRO A 108 8.25 -16.55 10.53
CA PRO A 108 6.91 -17.09 10.72
C PRO A 108 6.55 -18.12 9.64
N LYS A 109 5.96 -19.24 10.05
CA LYS A 109 5.54 -20.32 9.17
C LYS A 109 4.03 -20.39 9.06
N THR A 110 3.31 -20.47 10.18
CA THR A 110 1.85 -20.49 10.19
C THR A 110 1.28 -19.15 10.64
N LEU A 111 0.49 -18.54 9.75
CA LEU A 111 -0.23 -17.30 10.02
C LEU A 111 -1.74 -17.55 10.03
N LYS A 112 -2.36 -17.37 11.20
CA LYS A 112 -3.80 -17.38 11.39
C LYS A 112 -4.31 -15.94 11.39
N VAL A 113 -5.36 -15.69 10.60
CA VAL A 113 -5.92 -14.35 10.41
C VAL A 113 -7.38 -14.34 10.84
N PHE A 114 -7.72 -13.40 11.71
CA PHE A 114 -9.08 -13.15 12.20
C PHE A 114 -9.50 -11.72 11.87
N ILE A 115 -10.80 -11.48 11.74
CA ILE A 115 -11.35 -10.15 11.51
C ILE A 115 -12.42 -9.82 12.55
N ASN A 116 -12.50 -8.55 12.92
CA ASN A 116 -13.56 -7.99 13.76
C ASN A 116 -13.71 -8.68 15.12
N ARG A 117 -12.58 -8.97 15.77
CA ARG A 117 -12.51 -9.57 17.11
C ARG A 117 -11.54 -8.80 17.99
N ASP A 118 -12.00 -8.46 19.18
CA ASP A 118 -11.28 -7.77 20.24
C ASP A 118 -11.01 -8.69 21.46
N ASP A 119 -11.48 -9.93 21.40
CA ASP A 119 -11.47 -10.91 22.50
C ASP A 119 -10.38 -11.99 22.35
N LEU A 120 -9.44 -11.83 21.42
CA LEU A 120 -8.44 -12.85 21.12
C LEU A 120 -7.20 -12.72 22.00
N ASP A 121 -6.89 -13.80 22.72
CA ASP A 121 -5.59 -14.09 23.32
C ASP A 121 -4.95 -15.31 22.64
N PHE A 122 -3.78 -15.77 23.11
CA PHE A 122 -3.08 -16.92 22.53
C PHE A 122 -3.88 -18.23 22.59
N GLY A 123 -4.60 -18.47 23.69
CA GLY A 123 -5.42 -19.68 23.84
C GLY A 123 -6.58 -19.67 22.86
N ALA A 124 -7.34 -18.57 22.83
CA ALA A 124 -8.46 -18.39 21.93
C ALA A 124 -8.01 -18.43 20.45
N ALA A 125 -6.90 -17.78 20.10
CA ALA A 125 -6.38 -17.77 18.73
C ALA A 125 -5.87 -19.14 18.26
N SER A 126 -5.42 -19.99 19.19
CA SER A 126 -5.00 -21.37 18.89
C SER A 126 -6.21 -22.28 18.63
N ASP A 127 -7.23 -22.20 19.48
CA ASP A 127 -8.39 -23.12 19.47
C ASP A 127 -9.45 -22.75 18.44
N LEU A 128 -9.64 -21.45 18.19
CA LEU A 128 -10.70 -20.97 17.32
C LEU A 128 -10.31 -21.09 15.85
N ARG A 129 -11.30 -21.41 15.02
CA ARG A 129 -11.11 -21.42 13.57
C ARG A 129 -10.83 -20.00 13.07
N PRO A 130 -9.68 -19.73 12.42
CA PRO A 130 -9.40 -18.43 11.84
C PRO A 130 -10.32 -18.15 10.65
N THR A 131 -10.46 -16.86 10.31
CA THR A 131 -11.12 -16.47 9.06
C THR A 131 -10.37 -17.06 7.86
N GLN A 132 -9.04 -17.03 7.92
CA GLN A 132 -8.19 -17.75 7.00
C GLN A 132 -6.83 -18.07 7.65
N GLU A 133 -6.26 -19.22 7.28
CA GLU A 133 -4.93 -19.65 7.69
C GLU A 133 -4.02 -19.72 6.46
N PHE A 134 -2.74 -19.39 6.65
CA PHE A 134 -1.72 -19.41 5.61
C PHE A 134 -0.47 -20.13 6.10
N GLN A 135 0.12 -20.92 5.20
CA GLN A 135 1.50 -21.38 5.32
C GLN A 135 2.37 -20.41 4.54
N LEU A 136 3.20 -19.66 5.26
CA LEU A 136 4.12 -18.69 4.70
C LEU A 136 5.36 -19.40 4.15
N SER A 137 6.13 -18.72 3.30
CA SER A 137 7.42 -19.21 2.83
C SER A 137 8.55 -18.66 3.70
N GLN A 138 9.61 -19.46 3.91
CA GLN A 138 10.86 -19.00 4.50
C GLN A 138 11.62 -18.15 3.49
N THR A 139 11.49 -16.83 3.56
CA THR A 139 12.10 -15.90 2.60
C THR A 139 12.35 -14.52 3.21
N SER A 140 13.32 -13.79 2.65
CA SER A 140 13.60 -12.37 2.96
C SER A 140 12.85 -11.40 2.05
N GLU A 141 12.18 -11.92 1.02
CA GLU A 141 11.37 -11.12 0.10
C GLU A 141 10.02 -10.74 0.71
N VAL A 142 9.41 -9.67 0.18
CA VAL A 142 8.05 -9.30 0.58
C VAL A 142 7.06 -10.30 -0.02
N GLN A 143 6.33 -11.02 0.84
CA GLN A 143 5.28 -11.95 0.47
C GLN A 143 3.95 -11.21 0.33
N ASP A 144 3.31 -11.32 -0.84
CA ASP A 144 1.95 -10.80 -1.09
C ASP A 144 0.92 -11.91 -0.86
N ILE A 145 0.39 -11.97 0.37
CA ILE A 145 -0.47 -13.05 0.85
C ILE A 145 -1.92 -12.70 0.52
N ALA A 146 -2.40 -13.19 -0.63
CA ALA A 146 -3.76 -12.94 -1.10
C ALA A 146 -4.82 -13.62 -0.22
N VAL A 147 -5.81 -12.84 0.24
CA VAL A 147 -6.92 -13.37 1.03
C VAL A 147 -8.12 -13.75 0.15
N LYS A 148 -8.99 -14.62 0.65
CA LYS A 148 -10.29 -14.89 0.01
C LYS A 148 -11.20 -13.69 0.22
N ARG A 149 -11.21 -12.73 -0.70
CA ARG A 149 -11.95 -11.45 -0.60
C ARG A 149 -13.41 -11.57 -0.12
N ALA A 150 -14.09 -12.67 -0.42
CA ALA A 150 -15.44 -12.95 0.05
C ALA A 150 -15.56 -13.02 1.60
N LEU A 151 -14.50 -13.45 2.29
CA LEU A 151 -14.43 -13.53 3.75
C LEU A 151 -13.99 -12.20 4.38
N PHE A 152 -13.31 -11.33 3.61
CA PHE A 152 -12.67 -10.11 4.10
C PHE A 152 -13.29 -8.84 3.51
N GLY A 153 -14.59 -8.84 3.25
CA GLY A 153 -15.28 -7.70 2.62
C GLY A 153 -15.66 -6.54 3.56
N LYS A 154 -15.62 -6.79 4.88
CA LYS A 154 -16.09 -5.84 5.91
C LYS A 154 -15.17 -5.84 7.13
N VAL A 155 -13.88 -5.67 6.92
CA VAL A 155 -12.88 -5.70 7.99
C VAL A 155 -12.81 -4.31 8.63
N GLN A 156 -12.88 -4.24 9.95
CA GLN A 156 -12.69 -3.03 10.76
C GLN A 156 -11.44 -3.17 11.63
N ASN A 157 -11.15 -4.39 12.09
CA ASN A 157 -9.88 -4.74 12.69
C ASN A 157 -9.42 -6.11 12.18
N LEU A 158 -8.11 -6.30 12.16
CA LEU A 158 -7.44 -7.51 11.75
C LEU A 158 -6.60 -8.01 12.92
N THR A 159 -6.70 -9.30 13.24
CA THR A 159 -5.78 -9.95 14.17
C THR A 159 -4.90 -10.92 13.40
N LEU A 160 -3.59 -10.72 13.49
CA LEU A 160 -2.57 -11.59 12.93
C LEU A 160 -1.98 -12.42 14.06
N PHE A 161 -2.16 -13.73 14.01
CA PHE A 161 -1.57 -14.67 14.96
C PHE A 161 -0.53 -15.53 14.25
N VAL A 162 0.73 -15.34 14.64
CA VAL A 162 1.83 -16.24 14.28
C VAL A 162 1.82 -17.38 15.30
N GLU A 163 1.54 -18.59 14.81
CA GLU A 163 1.43 -19.77 15.66
C GLU A 163 2.76 -20.52 15.80
N ASP A 164 3.51 -20.63 14.71
CA ASP A 164 4.82 -21.28 14.66
C ASP A 164 5.77 -20.60 13.66
N ASN A 165 7.04 -21.00 13.71
CA ASN A 165 8.09 -20.58 12.78
C ASN A 165 8.82 -21.80 12.18
N TYR A 166 9.96 -21.57 11.52
CA TYR A 166 10.75 -22.61 10.86
C TYR A 166 11.75 -23.33 11.78
N GLY A 167 11.54 -23.29 13.10
CA GLY A 167 12.33 -24.01 14.10
C GLY A 167 13.22 -23.12 14.97
N GLY A 168 13.05 -21.79 14.90
CA GLY A 168 13.74 -20.85 15.78
C GLY A 168 13.02 -20.69 17.12
N ASP A 169 13.74 -20.26 18.15
CA ASP A 169 13.15 -20.03 19.49
C ASP A 169 12.21 -18.82 19.53
N VAL A 170 12.38 -17.87 18.59
CA VAL A 170 11.59 -16.64 18.48
C VAL A 170 11.21 -16.37 17.03
N SER A 171 10.11 -15.65 16.82
CA SER A 171 9.65 -15.20 15.50
C SER A 171 10.08 -13.76 15.22
N ARG A 172 10.50 -13.48 13.98
CA ARG A 172 10.95 -12.14 13.54
C ARG A 172 10.22 -11.67 12.29
N ILE A 173 9.66 -10.46 12.35
CA ILE A 173 8.97 -9.79 11.24
C ILE A 173 9.56 -8.40 11.05
N CYS A 174 9.92 -8.06 9.81
CA CYS A 174 10.51 -6.77 9.48
C CYS A 174 9.49 -5.77 8.93
N TYR A 175 8.41 -6.23 8.28
CA TYR A 175 7.42 -5.34 7.67
C TYR A 175 6.06 -6.02 7.62
N ALA A 176 5.01 -5.24 7.89
CA ALA A 176 3.63 -5.63 7.68
C ALA A 176 2.86 -4.49 6.99
N GLY A 177 2.27 -4.78 5.84
CA GLY A 177 1.43 -3.84 5.10
C GLY A 177 0.15 -4.51 4.59
N PHE A 178 -0.81 -3.72 4.14
CA PHE A 178 -2.12 -4.23 3.75
C PHE A 178 -2.59 -3.59 2.45
N LYS A 179 -3.18 -4.40 1.57
CA LYS A 179 -3.81 -3.94 0.33
C LYS A 179 -5.31 -4.17 0.37
N GLY A 180 -6.09 -3.24 -0.14
CA GLY A 180 -7.55 -3.35 -0.17
C GLY A 180 -8.25 -2.08 -0.63
N ASP A 181 -9.57 -2.11 -0.59
CA ASP A 181 -10.42 -0.94 -0.77
C ASP A 181 -10.90 -0.44 0.60
N TRP A 182 -10.79 0.87 0.86
CA TRP A 182 -11.35 1.47 2.07
C TRP A 182 -12.68 2.16 1.79
N MET A 183 -13.62 2.05 2.72
CA MET A 183 -14.90 2.73 2.70
C MET A 183 -15.10 3.50 4.01
N GLN A 184 -15.35 4.80 3.90
CA GLN A 184 -15.69 5.64 5.04
C GLN A 184 -17.03 5.22 5.64
N PHE A 185 -17.12 5.16 6.98
CA PHE A 185 -18.41 5.08 7.64
C PHE A 185 -19.19 6.38 7.40
N GLY A 186 -20.23 6.29 6.57
CA GLY A 186 -21.37 7.20 6.47
C GLY A 186 -21.12 8.70 6.72
N LYS A 187 -20.59 9.41 5.71
CA LYS A 187 -21.14 10.67 5.17
C LYS A 187 -20.74 10.75 3.70
N ALA A 188 -21.64 11.20 2.83
CA ALA A 188 -21.34 11.40 1.41
C ALA A 188 -20.08 12.27 1.23
N PRO A 189 -19.18 11.96 0.27
CA PRO A 189 -17.94 12.70 0.12
C PRO A 189 -18.26 14.14 -0.26
N THR A 190 -17.95 15.08 0.64
CA THR A 190 -17.90 16.51 0.33
C THR A 190 -16.43 16.91 0.41
N ASN A 191 -15.87 17.26 -0.73
CA ASN A 191 -14.46 17.61 -0.94
C ASN A 191 -13.44 16.48 -0.75
N ILE A 192 -13.13 15.80 -1.85
CA ILE A 192 -11.78 15.27 -2.05
C ILE A 192 -10.88 16.48 -2.30
N LEU A 193 -10.37 17.08 -1.24
CA LEU A 193 -9.28 18.05 -1.35
C LEU A 193 -8.00 17.24 -1.56
N TYR A 194 -7.56 17.13 -2.81
CA TYR A 194 -6.23 16.62 -3.11
C TYR A 194 -5.21 17.59 -2.50
N GLU A 195 -4.44 17.11 -1.52
CA GLU A 195 -3.33 17.85 -0.95
C GLU A 195 -2.19 17.94 -1.99
N ALA A 196 -2.34 18.86 -2.94
CA ALA A 196 -1.24 19.42 -3.70
C ALA A 196 -1.07 20.87 -3.25
N ALA A 197 -0.48 21.07 -2.07
CA ALA A 197 0.05 22.38 -1.71
C ALA A 197 1.39 22.59 -2.45
N ALA A 198 1.32 22.88 -3.75
CA ALA A 198 2.36 23.64 -4.42
C ALA A 198 1.82 25.06 -4.55
N ASN A 199 2.27 25.96 -3.68
CA ASN A 199 1.95 27.38 -3.72
C ASN A 199 2.97 28.07 -4.64
N PRO A 200 2.64 28.52 -5.86
CA PRO A 200 3.58 29.20 -6.73
C PRO A 200 3.13 30.65 -6.85
N SER A 201 3.39 31.43 -5.79
CA SER A 201 3.75 32.83 -5.99
C SER A 201 5.12 32.87 -6.66
N ASP A 202 5.24 32.40 -7.91
CA ASP A 202 6.49 32.54 -8.66
C ASP A 202 6.37 32.37 -10.18
N HIS A 203 5.56 33.22 -10.83
CA HIS A 203 5.83 33.53 -12.24
C HIS A 203 5.62 35.02 -12.52
N LYS A 204 6.68 35.79 -12.24
CA LYS A 204 6.81 37.20 -12.65
C LYS A 204 7.21 37.24 -14.13
N VAL A 205 6.25 37.22 -15.05
CA VAL A 205 6.55 37.45 -16.47
C VAL A 205 6.70 38.95 -16.70
N LYS A 206 7.96 39.32 -16.91
CA LYS A 206 8.44 40.66 -17.25
C LYS A 206 8.24 40.89 -18.75
N GLY A 207 7.15 41.55 -19.11
CA GLY A 207 7.01 42.46 -20.26
C GLY A 207 7.02 41.90 -21.70
N THR A 208 6.00 42.27 -22.47
CA THR A 208 6.18 42.94 -23.77
C THR A 208 4.94 43.75 -24.14
N ASN A 209 5.19 44.87 -24.79
CA ASN A 209 4.30 46.00 -25.07
C ASN A 209 3.36 45.75 -26.29
N SER A 210 2.35 46.62 -26.44
CA SER A 210 1.47 46.83 -27.62
C SER A 210 0.25 45.88 -27.75
N LYS A 211 -0.98 46.30 -28.06
CA LYS A 211 -1.51 47.55 -28.61
C LYS A 211 -2.81 47.96 -27.90
N GLN A 212 -2.89 49.26 -27.64
CA GLN A 212 -4.08 50.00 -27.24
C GLN A 212 -5.03 50.10 -28.46
N MET A 213 -6.23 49.55 -28.36
CA MET A 213 -7.35 49.89 -29.24
C MET A 213 -8.54 50.27 -28.38
N GLY A 214 -8.67 51.58 -28.16
CA GLY A 214 -9.75 52.20 -27.44
C GLY A 214 -10.10 53.51 -28.13
N SER A 215 -11.25 53.48 -28.81
CA SER A 215 -12.21 54.54 -29.08
C SER A 215 -11.69 55.99 -29.11
N ASN A 216 -11.84 56.65 -30.26
CA ASN A 216 -11.97 58.10 -30.28
C ASN A 216 -13.20 58.50 -31.09
N ILE A 217 -14.12 59.16 -30.40
CA ILE A 217 -15.24 59.93 -30.89
C ILE A 217 -14.69 61.30 -31.32
N GLY A 218 -15.07 61.82 -32.49
CA GLY A 218 -14.72 63.21 -32.84
C GLY A 218 -15.04 63.61 -34.28
N GLN A 219 -16.17 64.32 -34.39
CA GLN A 219 -16.72 65.11 -35.51
C GLN A 219 -17.54 64.38 -36.59
#